data_AF-A0A819DZ90-F1
#
_entry.id   AF-A0A819DZ90-F1
#
_cell.length_a   1.000
_cell.length_b   1.000
_cell.length_c   1.000
_cell.angle_alpha   90.00
_cell.angle_beta   90.00
_cell.angle_gamma   90.00
#
_symmetry.space_group_name_H-M   'P 1'
#
loop_
_entity.id
_entity.type
_entity.pdbx_description
1 polymer ?
#
loop_
_entity_poly.entity_id
_entity_poly.type
_entity_poly.pdbx_seq_one_letter_code
_entity_poly.pdbx_strand_id
1 'polypeptide(L)'
;MKSFDDILKDEKRRQKALAKLARKTGSIKRQGNNIGIFGLASTGKSTMVNSLLGKTVAETGVGETTKEITEYHGMGYTLWDTPGRNDELSYSNEKYISFIKGLTRRLILIQYTIKENLNLIRLFDDLGLGYDIVVNKFDDIDEDEQSQFQYQIQREIELYQLKQKKNIFFLSAKYPKMFPDWLQMVNYLTEECLDYEDSNTSSSSDTDDDN
;
A
#
# COMPACT_ATOMS: atom_id res chain seq x y z
N MET A 1 24.75 27.73 4.93
CA MET A 1 23.33 27.39 5.19
C MET A 1 22.58 27.66 3.89
N LYS A 2 21.91 26.67 3.29
CA LYS A 2 21.13 26.90 2.04
C LYS A 2 19.97 27.86 2.35
N SER A 3 19.70 28.82 1.46
CA SER A 3 18.54 29.70 1.60
C SER A 3 17.22 28.91 1.49
N PHE A 4 16.15 29.39 2.12
CA PHE A 4 14.80 28.83 1.98
C PHE A 4 14.37 28.75 0.49
N ASP A 5 14.73 29.78 -0.30
CA ASP A 5 14.47 29.80 -1.74
C ASP A 5 15.26 28.74 -2.52
N ASP A 6 16.46 28.40 -2.06
CA ASP A 6 17.29 27.36 -2.68
C ASP A 6 16.72 25.97 -2.39
N ILE A 7 16.20 25.75 -1.17
CA ILE A 7 15.51 24.52 -0.79
C ILE A 7 14.26 24.32 -1.65
N LEU A 8 13.43 25.36 -1.79
CA LEU A 8 12.22 25.30 -2.61
C LEU A 8 12.51 25.09 -4.11
N LYS A 9 13.59 25.69 -4.63
CA LYS A 9 14.02 25.47 -6.01
C LYS A 9 14.53 24.05 -6.24
N ASP A 10 15.30 23.50 -5.31
CA ASP A 10 15.77 22.11 -5.36
C ASP A 10 14.58 21.14 -5.33
N GLU A 11 13.58 21.37 -4.48
CA GLU A 11 12.37 20.55 -4.39
C GLU A 11 11.56 20.56 -5.70
N LYS A 12 11.30 21.76 -6.27
CA LYS A 12 10.62 21.88 -7.58
C LYS A 12 11.38 21.21 -8.71
N ARG A 13 12.71 21.33 -8.74
CA ARG A 13 13.56 20.66 -9.75
C ARG A 13 13.47 19.14 -9.63
N ARG A 14 13.45 18.62 -8.40
CA ARG A 14 13.31 17.18 -8.12
C ARG A 14 11.93 16.66 -8.51
N GLN A 15 10.87 17.35 -8.14
CA GLN A 15 9.50 17.00 -8.59
C GLN A 15 9.42 16.95 -10.11
N LYS A 16 10.01 17.93 -10.81
CA LYS A 16 10.06 17.94 -12.28
C LYS A 16 10.88 16.77 -12.84
N ALA A 17 11.97 16.38 -12.19
CA ALA A 17 12.79 15.24 -12.59
C ALA A 17 12.05 13.91 -12.39
N LEU A 18 11.40 13.71 -11.24
CA LEU A 18 10.55 12.56 -10.95
C LEU A 18 9.38 12.47 -11.93
N ALA A 19 8.68 13.58 -12.19
CA ALA A 19 7.59 13.63 -13.17
C ALA A 19 8.07 13.28 -14.59
N LYS A 20 9.29 13.70 -14.97
CA LYS A 20 9.90 13.34 -16.26
C LYS A 20 10.27 11.86 -16.32
N LEU A 21 10.84 11.32 -15.24
CA LEU A 21 11.17 9.90 -15.11
C LEU A 21 9.89 9.05 -15.23
N ALA A 22 8.91 9.38 -14.41
CA ALA A 22 7.58 8.80 -14.41
C ALA A 22 6.95 8.73 -15.79
N ARG A 23 6.96 9.82 -16.57
CA ARG A 23 6.37 9.82 -17.92
C ARG A 23 7.08 8.88 -18.88
N LYS A 24 8.37 8.66 -18.71
CA LYS A 24 9.18 7.77 -19.57
C LYS A 24 9.12 6.31 -19.12
N THR A 25 8.92 6.06 -17.83
CA THR A 25 8.90 4.72 -17.26
C THR A 25 7.53 4.08 -17.44
N GLY A 26 7.47 3.01 -18.25
CA GLY A 26 6.31 2.13 -18.31
C GLY A 26 6.12 1.30 -17.04
N SER A 27 4.96 0.69 -16.86
CA SER A 27 4.73 -0.27 -15.77
C SER A 27 5.27 -1.65 -16.13
N ILE A 28 5.71 -2.41 -15.12
CA ILE A 28 5.89 -3.85 -15.27
C ILE A 28 4.49 -4.46 -15.36
N LYS A 29 4.14 -5.07 -16.50
CA LYS A 29 2.88 -5.81 -16.62
C LYS A 29 2.94 -7.03 -15.72
N ARG A 30 1.93 -7.20 -14.87
CA ARG A 30 1.76 -8.33 -13.97
C ARG A 30 0.35 -8.87 -14.15
N GLN A 31 0.21 -10.19 -14.16
CA GLN A 31 -1.11 -10.82 -14.15
C GLN A 31 -1.64 -10.88 -12.72
N GLY A 32 -2.97 -10.91 -12.58
CA GLY A 32 -3.64 -11.01 -11.30
C GLY A 32 -3.51 -9.77 -10.41
N ASN A 33 -3.98 -9.92 -9.18
CA ASN A 33 -4.06 -8.83 -8.23
C ASN A 33 -2.72 -8.65 -7.49
N ASN A 34 -2.07 -7.49 -7.67
CA ASN A 34 -0.73 -7.19 -7.16
C ASN A 34 -0.78 -6.06 -6.13
N ILE A 35 -0.68 -6.43 -4.86
CA ILE A 35 -0.90 -5.53 -3.73
C ILE A 35 0.46 -5.18 -3.10
N GLY A 36 0.86 -3.91 -3.16
CA GLY A 36 2.06 -3.44 -2.48
C GLY A 36 1.78 -3.02 -1.04
N ILE A 37 2.64 -3.42 -0.12
CA ILE A 37 2.60 -3.05 1.29
C ILE A 37 3.78 -2.14 1.59
N PHE A 38 3.47 -0.90 1.96
CA PHE A 38 4.42 0.18 2.22
C PHE A 38 4.27 0.69 3.64
N GLY A 39 5.27 1.40 4.14
CA GLY A 39 5.27 1.98 5.48
C GLY A 39 6.64 1.90 6.14
N LEU A 40 6.87 2.70 7.17
CA LEU A 40 8.12 2.68 7.94
C LEU A 40 8.42 1.31 8.56
N ALA A 41 9.67 1.08 8.94
CA ALA A 41 10.03 -0.05 9.78
C ALA A 41 9.12 -0.11 11.02
N SER A 42 8.82 -1.32 11.50
CA SER A 42 7.99 -1.56 12.69
C SER A 42 6.51 -1.15 12.61
N THR A 43 5.99 -0.66 11.48
CA THR A 43 4.53 -0.42 11.30
C THR A 43 3.70 -1.70 11.16
N GLY A 44 4.35 -2.88 11.16
CA GLY A 44 3.69 -4.19 11.13
C GLY A 44 3.44 -4.76 9.73
N LYS A 45 4.21 -4.36 8.71
CA LYS A 45 4.11 -4.89 7.34
C LYS A 45 4.21 -6.42 7.25
N SER A 46 5.22 -7.02 7.86
CA SER A 46 5.39 -8.48 7.83
C SER A 46 4.27 -9.20 8.60
N THR A 47 3.77 -8.61 9.69
CA THR A 47 2.57 -9.11 10.38
C THR A 47 1.34 -9.04 9.48
N MET A 48 1.15 -7.92 8.77
CA MET A 48 0.07 -7.74 7.80
C MET A 48 0.13 -8.80 6.69
N VAL A 49 1.31 -9.05 6.12
CA VAL A 49 1.53 -10.11 5.12
C VAL A 49 1.06 -11.47 5.66
N ASN A 50 1.56 -11.86 6.83
CA ASN A 50 1.22 -13.15 7.44
C ASN A 50 -0.28 -13.28 7.73
N SER A 51 -0.90 -12.21 8.23
CA SER A 51 -2.32 -12.19 8.57
C SER A 51 -3.22 -12.22 7.32
N LEU A 52 -2.84 -11.53 6.23
CA LEU A 52 -3.55 -11.60 4.95
C LEU A 52 -3.45 -12.99 4.31
N LEU A 53 -2.29 -13.63 4.40
CA LEU A 53 -2.07 -14.97 3.85
C LEU A 53 -2.60 -16.10 4.75
N GLY A 54 -2.93 -15.81 6.01
CA GLY A 54 -3.32 -16.82 7.00
C GLY A 54 -2.21 -17.80 7.39
N LYS A 55 -0.95 -17.48 7.11
CA LYS A 55 0.23 -18.31 7.40
C LYS A 55 1.47 -17.47 7.69
N THR A 56 2.38 -18.00 8.51
CA THR A 56 3.64 -17.32 8.85
C THR A 56 4.69 -17.59 7.77
N VAL A 57 4.91 -16.61 6.89
CA VAL A 57 5.90 -16.68 5.79
C VAL A 57 6.90 -15.53 5.79
N ALA A 58 6.49 -14.35 6.26
CA ALA A 58 7.36 -13.21 6.45
C ALA A 58 7.94 -13.23 7.88
N GLU A 59 9.24 -13.02 8.01
CA GLU A 59 9.89 -12.92 9.32
C GLU A 59 9.39 -11.70 10.09
N THR A 60 8.99 -11.92 11.35
CA THR A 60 8.53 -10.87 12.26
C THR A 60 9.51 -10.73 13.42
N GLY A 61 9.98 -9.51 13.71
CA GLY A 61 10.95 -9.26 14.79
C GLY A 61 11.38 -7.79 14.90
N VAL A 62 12.29 -7.49 15.83
CA VAL A 62 12.81 -6.13 16.06
C VAL A 62 13.95 -5.83 15.09
N GLY A 63 13.71 -4.96 14.10
CA GLY A 63 14.70 -4.51 13.12
C GLY A 63 14.11 -4.31 11.71
N GLU A 64 14.91 -3.76 10.77
CA GLU A 64 14.57 -3.82 9.34
C GLU A 64 14.65 -5.28 8.88
N THR A 65 13.52 -5.99 8.84
CA THR A 65 13.45 -7.39 8.37
C THR A 65 13.61 -7.47 6.85
N THR A 66 13.06 -6.49 6.12
CA THR A 66 12.99 -6.50 4.65
C THR A 66 14.00 -5.53 4.03
N LYS A 67 15.06 -6.07 3.40
CA LYS A 67 16.12 -5.29 2.72
C LYS A 67 15.85 -5.08 1.22
N GLU A 68 15.05 -5.95 0.63
CA GLU A 68 14.66 -5.93 -0.78
C GLU A 68 13.15 -6.15 -0.91
N ILE A 69 12.55 -5.69 -2.01
CA ILE A 69 11.13 -5.94 -2.28
C ILE A 69 10.91 -7.45 -2.41
N THR A 70 10.05 -8.01 -1.57
CA THR A 70 9.80 -9.46 -1.50
C THR A 70 8.35 -9.77 -1.87
N GLU A 71 8.13 -10.76 -2.72
CA GLU A 71 6.79 -11.23 -3.09
C GLU A 71 6.34 -12.41 -2.24
N TYR A 72 5.04 -12.45 -1.93
CA TYR A 72 4.38 -13.55 -1.27
C TYR A 72 3.08 -13.88 -2.01
N HIS A 73 2.91 -15.14 -2.40
CA HIS A 73 1.78 -15.59 -3.19
C HIS A 73 0.63 -16.09 -2.30
N GLY A 74 -0.52 -15.45 -2.45
CA GLY A 74 -1.81 -15.88 -1.92
C GLY A 74 -2.66 -16.54 -3.01
N MET A 75 -3.91 -16.86 -2.69
CA MET A 75 -4.87 -17.38 -3.66
C MET A 75 -5.49 -16.23 -4.45
N GLY A 76 -5.13 -16.08 -5.73
CA GLY A 76 -5.63 -15.02 -6.61
C GLY A 76 -4.92 -13.66 -6.50
N TYR A 77 -3.96 -13.50 -5.58
CA TYR A 77 -3.21 -12.26 -5.40
C TYR A 77 -1.75 -12.47 -5.00
N THR A 78 -0.92 -11.47 -5.25
CA THR A 78 0.48 -11.39 -4.81
C THR A 78 0.67 -10.18 -3.91
N LEU A 79 1.19 -10.39 -2.71
CA LEU A 79 1.59 -9.34 -1.78
C LEU A 79 3.06 -8.99 -2.01
N TRP A 80 3.36 -7.69 -2.06
CA TRP A 80 4.71 -7.18 -2.23
C TRP A 80 5.13 -6.40 -0.98
N ASP A 81 5.92 -7.02 -0.12
CA ASP A 81 6.49 -6.35 1.06
C ASP A 81 7.68 -5.49 0.62
N THR A 82 7.67 -4.22 1.01
CA THR A 82 8.70 -3.27 0.65
C THR A 82 9.58 -2.92 1.83
N PRO A 83 10.88 -2.62 1.62
CA PRO A 83 11.75 -2.15 2.70
C PRO A 83 11.15 -0.95 3.42
N GLY A 84 11.25 -0.93 4.75
CA GLY A 84 10.64 0.12 5.60
C GLY A 84 11.33 1.48 5.56
N ARG A 85 12.01 1.81 4.46
CA ARG A 85 12.81 3.03 4.32
C ARG A 85 12.00 4.10 3.63
N ASN A 86 12.07 5.31 4.18
CA ASN A 86 11.44 6.48 3.58
C ASN A 86 12.48 7.45 2.99
N ASP A 87 13.57 6.92 2.43
CA ASP A 87 14.61 7.72 1.82
C ASP A 87 14.25 8.06 0.37
N GLU A 88 14.17 9.35 0.08
CA GLU A 88 13.77 9.88 -1.22
C GLU A 88 14.68 9.41 -2.39
N LEU A 89 15.93 9.05 -2.09
CA LEU A 89 16.87 8.54 -3.07
C LEU A 89 16.42 7.18 -3.62
N SER A 90 15.90 6.30 -2.76
CA SER A 90 15.39 4.98 -3.16
C SER A 90 14.20 5.08 -4.10
N TYR A 91 13.38 6.13 -3.97
CA TYR A 91 12.19 6.34 -4.79
C TYR A 91 12.44 6.92 -6.19
N SER A 92 13.66 7.42 -6.43
CA SER A 92 14.02 8.11 -7.68
C SER A 92 14.63 7.22 -8.76
N ASN A 93 14.44 5.89 -8.66
CA ASN A 93 14.95 4.94 -9.64
C ASN A 93 13.83 4.37 -10.55
N GLU A 94 14.14 4.12 -11.83
CA GLU A 94 13.15 3.67 -12.82
C GLU A 94 12.52 2.32 -12.44
N LYS A 95 13.28 1.40 -11.83
CA LYS A 95 12.77 0.08 -11.44
C LYS A 95 11.67 0.21 -10.39
N TYR A 96 11.85 1.08 -9.40
CA TYR A 96 10.88 1.34 -8.36
C TYR A 96 9.61 2.00 -8.92
N ILE A 97 9.77 3.00 -9.79
CA ILE A 97 8.64 3.64 -10.47
C ILE A 97 7.85 2.62 -11.32
N SER A 98 8.56 1.77 -12.06
CA SER A 98 7.93 0.73 -12.89
C SER A 98 7.20 -0.30 -12.03
N PHE A 99 7.79 -0.68 -10.89
CA PHE A 99 7.21 -1.56 -9.87
C PHE A 99 5.91 -0.96 -9.31
N ILE A 100 5.95 0.24 -8.74
CA ILE A 100 4.77 0.83 -8.09
C ILE A 100 3.65 1.09 -9.10
N LYS A 101 3.96 1.39 -10.37
CA LYS A 101 2.94 1.52 -11.42
C LYS A 101 2.30 0.19 -11.84
N GLY A 102 3.00 -0.93 -11.66
CA GLY A 102 2.51 -2.27 -11.97
C GLY A 102 1.60 -2.87 -10.89
N LEU A 103 1.47 -2.23 -9.72
CA LEU A 103 0.59 -2.67 -8.65
C LEU A 103 -0.88 -2.32 -8.92
N THR A 104 -1.79 -3.22 -8.56
CA THR A 104 -3.25 -3.00 -8.60
C THR A 104 -3.73 -2.22 -7.37
N ARG A 105 -3.11 -2.47 -6.21
CA ARG A 105 -3.41 -1.81 -4.92
C ARG A 105 -2.12 -1.44 -4.18
N ARG A 106 -2.19 -0.37 -3.38
CA ARG A 106 -1.03 0.19 -2.64
C ARG A 106 -1.47 0.52 -1.22
N LEU A 107 -1.16 -0.37 -0.29
CA LEU A 107 -1.44 -0.19 1.14
C LEU A 107 -0.29 0.56 1.81
N ILE A 108 -0.57 1.72 2.37
CA ILE A 108 0.39 2.49 3.16
C ILE A 108 0.06 2.31 4.64
N LEU A 109 0.88 1.52 5.32
CA LEU A 109 0.74 1.25 6.74
C LEU A 109 1.35 2.39 7.56
N ILE A 110 0.53 3.00 8.40
CA ILE A 110 0.92 3.98 9.40
C ILE A 110 0.54 3.49 10.79
N GLN A 111 1.24 3.96 11.82
CA GLN A 111 0.87 3.69 13.21
C GLN A 111 0.22 4.92 13.85
N TYR A 112 0.86 6.08 13.78
CA TYR A 112 0.43 7.27 14.53
C TYR A 112 0.16 8.51 13.68
N THR A 113 0.80 8.63 12.51
CA THR A 113 0.73 9.83 11.67
C THR A 113 1.00 9.51 10.21
N ILE A 114 0.38 10.28 9.32
CA ILE A 114 0.60 10.24 7.87
C ILE A 114 1.93 10.89 7.51
N LYS A 115 2.36 11.89 8.29
CA LYS A 115 3.56 12.70 8.03
C LYS A 115 4.80 11.84 7.79
N GLU A 116 4.90 10.72 8.48
CA GLU A 116 6.01 9.77 8.37
C GLU A 116 6.14 9.10 7.01
N ASN A 117 5.09 9.09 6.18
CA ASN A 117 5.06 8.48 4.85
C ASN A 117 4.81 9.51 3.74
N LEU A 118 4.89 10.80 4.05
CA LEU A 118 4.43 11.88 3.17
C LEU A 118 5.17 11.92 1.82
N ASN A 119 6.47 11.59 1.82
CA ASN A 119 7.26 11.55 0.60
C ASN A 119 6.79 10.46 -0.38
N LEU A 120 6.47 9.27 0.13
CA LEU A 120 5.91 8.18 -0.68
C LEU A 120 4.49 8.52 -1.16
N ILE A 121 3.68 9.09 -0.28
CA ILE A 121 2.31 9.50 -0.60
C ILE A 121 2.31 10.55 -1.72
N ARG A 122 3.15 11.58 -1.60
CA ARG A 122 3.31 12.61 -2.64
C ARG A 122 3.79 12.02 -3.96
N LEU A 123 4.69 11.04 -3.92
CA LEU A 123 5.08 10.32 -5.13
C LEU A 123 3.86 9.65 -5.79
N PHE A 124 3.00 8.96 -5.03
CA PHE A 124 1.80 8.37 -5.60
C PHE A 124 0.83 9.42 -6.15
N ASP A 125 0.63 10.53 -5.43
CA ASP A 125 -0.19 11.66 -5.91
C ASP A 125 0.35 12.23 -7.23
N ASP A 126 1.67 12.50 -7.31
CA ASP A 126 2.34 13.04 -8.49
C ASP A 126 2.29 12.08 -9.69
N LEU A 127 2.27 10.78 -9.44
CA LEU A 127 2.14 9.74 -10.45
C LEU A 127 0.68 9.44 -10.83
N GLY A 128 -0.30 10.03 -10.13
CA GLY A 128 -1.71 9.72 -10.29
C GLY A 128 -2.09 8.31 -9.82
N LEU A 129 -1.28 7.67 -8.96
CA LEU A 129 -1.50 6.32 -8.48
C LEU A 129 -2.38 6.32 -7.23
N GLY A 130 -3.48 5.58 -7.26
CA GLY A 130 -4.33 5.38 -6.08
C GLY A 130 -3.62 4.57 -4.99
N TYR A 131 -3.89 4.93 -3.73
CA TYR A 131 -3.42 4.22 -2.54
C TYR A 131 -4.46 4.24 -1.42
N ASP A 132 -4.29 3.31 -0.48
CA ASP A 132 -5.12 3.15 0.70
C ASP A 132 -4.26 3.39 1.95
N ILE A 133 -4.82 4.08 2.93
CA ILE A 133 -4.16 4.29 4.22
C ILE A 133 -4.64 3.21 5.18
N VAL A 134 -3.69 2.49 5.78
CA VAL A 134 -3.98 1.48 6.78
C VAL A 134 -3.36 1.93 8.10
N VAL A 135 -4.20 2.39 9.02
CA VAL A 135 -3.79 2.64 10.40
C VAL A 135 -3.74 1.29 11.10
N ASN A 136 -2.52 0.77 11.26
CA ASN A 136 -2.28 -0.52 11.88
C ASN A 136 -1.88 -0.35 13.35
N LYS A 137 -2.11 -1.42 14.13
CA LYS A 137 -1.98 -1.45 15.59
C LYS A 137 -2.93 -0.48 16.29
N PHE A 138 -4.14 -0.36 15.75
CA PHE A 138 -5.18 0.45 16.37
C PHE A 138 -5.61 -0.10 17.75
N ASP A 139 -5.24 -1.35 18.07
CA ASP A 139 -5.33 -1.93 19.40
C ASP A 139 -4.42 -1.28 20.46
N ASP A 140 -3.39 -0.54 20.05
CA ASP A 140 -2.53 0.22 20.97
C ASP A 140 -3.17 1.54 21.41
N ILE A 141 -4.31 1.94 20.84
CA ILE A 141 -5.01 3.19 21.15
C ILE A 141 -6.22 2.89 22.02
N ASP A 142 -6.28 3.57 23.18
CA ASP A 142 -7.37 3.44 24.14
C ASP A 142 -8.72 3.78 23.51
N GLU A 143 -9.76 3.00 23.83
CA GLU A 143 -11.07 3.05 23.16
C GLU A 143 -11.72 4.44 23.22
N ASP A 144 -11.53 5.17 24.32
CA ASP A 144 -12.03 6.54 24.50
C ASP A 144 -11.25 7.60 23.70
N GLU A 145 -10.02 7.29 23.27
CA GLU A 145 -9.19 8.15 22.43
C GLU A 145 -9.35 7.85 20.92
N GLN A 146 -9.87 6.68 20.55
CA GLN A 146 -9.96 6.22 19.17
C GLN A 146 -10.67 7.21 18.23
N SER A 147 -11.78 7.80 18.66
CA SER A 147 -12.51 8.79 17.85
C SER A 147 -11.69 10.07 17.61
N GLN A 148 -10.95 10.53 18.62
CA GLN A 148 -10.09 11.71 18.49
C GLN A 148 -8.90 11.41 17.58
N PHE A 149 -8.31 10.22 17.71
CA PHE A 149 -7.23 9.76 16.86
C PHE A 149 -7.67 9.66 15.39
N GLN A 150 -8.83 9.08 15.10
CA GLN A 150 -9.39 9.03 13.75
C GLN A 150 -9.56 10.43 13.16
N TYR A 151 -10.09 11.37 13.95
CA TYR A 151 -10.22 12.77 13.54
C TYR A 151 -8.87 13.43 13.27
N GLN A 152 -7.84 13.16 14.07
CA GLN A 152 -6.48 13.63 13.81
C GLN A 152 -5.97 13.16 12.44
N ILE A 153 -6.07 11.86 12.16
CA ILE A 153 -5.61 11.30 10.88
C ILE A 153 -6.39 11.92 9.71
N GLN A 154 -7.70 12.10 9.85
CA GLN A 154 -8.52 12.75 8.84
C GLN A 154 -8.08 14.20 8.58
N ARG A 155 -7.77 14.97 9.63
CA ARG A 155 -7.23 16.32 9.46
C ARG A 155 -5.86 16.33 8.80
N GLU A 156 -4.99 15.35 9.06
CA GLU A 156 -3.71 15.25 8.37
C GLU A 156 -3.88 15.03 6.87
N ILE A 157 -4.84 14.21 6.45
CA ILE A 157 -5.18 14.00 5.02
C ILE A 157 -5.55 15.33 4.37
N GLU A 158 -6.42 16.11 5.01
CA GLU A 158 -6.87 17.41 4.52
C GLU A 158 -5.76 18.45 4.51
N LEU A 159 -5.00 18.55 5.60
CA LEU A 159 -3.87 19.46 5.76
C LEU A 159 -2.82 19.25 4.68
N TYR A 160 -2.48 18.00 4.38
CA TYR A 160 -1.49 17.65 3.36
C TYR A 160 -2.06 17.58 1.95
N GLN A 161 -3.38 17.80 1.78
CA GLN A 161 -4.07 17.84 0.50
C GLN A 161 -3.87 16.57 -0.33
N LEU A 162 -3.96 15.42 0.33
CA LEU A 162 -3.75 14.10 -0.27
C LEU A 162 -4.84 13.79 -1.29
N LYS A 163 -4.45 13.54 -2.56
CA LYS A 163 -5.42 13.54 -3.68
C LYS A 163 -5.84 12.15 -4.14
N GLN A 164 -4.92 11.19 -4.14
CA GLN A 164 -5.17 9.87 -4.71
C GLN A 164 -5.57 8.82 -3.66
N LYS A 165 -5.78 9.22 -2.40
CA LYS A 165 -6.31 8.35 -1.34
C LYS A 165 -7.66 7.76 -1.76
N LYS A 166 -7.76 6.43 -1.74
CA LYS A 166 -8.99 5.67 -1.99
C LYS A 166 -9.70 5.40 -0.69
N ASN A 167 -9.16 4.52 0.15
CA ASN A 167 -9.76 4.17 1.44
C ASN A 167 -8.87 4.54 2.62
N ILE A 168 -9.46 4.51 3.82
CA ILE A 168 -8.76 4.50 5.10
C ILE A 168 -9.34 3.37 5.95
N PHE A 169 -8.46 2.60 6.58
CA PHE A 169 -8.84 1.49 7.45
C PHE A 169 -8.14 1.61 8.81
N PHE A 170 -8.88 1.45 9.90
CA PHE A 170 -8.39 1.45 11.27
C PHE A 170 -8.47 0.04 11.85
N LEU A 171 -7.33 -0.63 11.98
CA LEU A 171 -7.31 -2.07 12.27
C LEU A 171 -6.09 -2.51 13.07
N SER A 172 -6.11 -3.79 13.44
CA SER A 172 -4.94 -4.50 13.95
C SER A 172 -4.67 -5.75 13.12
N ALA A 173 -3.52 -5.80 12.45
CA ALA A 173 -3.05 -7.02 11.82
C ALA A 173 -2.74 -8.13 12.84
N LYS A 174 -2.48 -7.77 14.11
CA LYS A 174 -2.26 -8.72 15.20
C LYS A 174 -3.57 -9.32 15.70
N TYR A 175 -4.64 -8.53 15.71
CA TYR A 175 -5.97 -8.96 16.14
C TYR A 175 -7.07 -8.71 15.09
N PRO A 176 -6.99 -9.32 13.89
CA PRO A 176 -7.92 -9.06 12.78
C PRO A 176 -9.41 -9.10 13.14
N LYS A 177 -9.80 -10.09 13.96
CA LYS A 177 -11.21 -10.34 14.31
C LYS A 177 -11.83 -9.27 15.21
N MET A 178 -11.02 -8.45 15.87
CA MET A 178 -11.50 -7.39 16.77
C MET A 178 -11.84 -6.10 16.02
N PHE A 179 -11.37 -5.92 14.78
CA PHE A 179 -11.49 -4.68 14.03
C PHE A 179 -12.31 -4.91 12.74
N PRO A 180 -13.54 -4.41 12.65
CA PRO A 180 -14.41 -4.59 11.48
C PRO A 180 -13.78 -4.16 10.15
N ASP A 181 -12.94 -3.11 10.18
CA ASP A 181 -12.21 -2.61 9.02
C ASP A 181 -11.26 -3.64 8.40
N TRP A 182 -10.83 -4.66 9.16
CA TRP A 182 -10.05 -5.77 8.61
C TRP A 182 -10.83 -6.49 7.50
N LEU A 183 -12.08 -6.87 7.77
CA LEU A 183 -12.90 -7.59 6.81
C LEU A 183 -13.26 -6.70 5.61
N GLN A 184 -13.55 -5.42 5.85
CA GLN A 184 -13.80 -4.45 4.79
C GLN A 184 -12.59 -4.32 3.87
N MET A 185 -11.38 -4.20 4.45
CA MET A 185 -10.14 -4.13 3.68
C MET A 185 -9.90 -5.41 2.88
N VAL A 186 -10.06 -6.59 3.50
CA VAL A 186 -9.87 -7.87 2.79
C VAL A 186 -10.82 -7.97 1.60
N ASN A 187 -12.11 -7.70 1.80
CA ASN A 187 -13.10 -7.74 0.71
C ASN A 187 -12.72 -6.77 -0.41
N TYR A 188 -12.42 -5.51 -0.08
CA TYR A 188 -11.98 -4.50 -1.06
C TYR A 188 -10.74 -4.94 -1.85
N LEU A 189 -9.80 -5.62 -1.18
CA LEU A 189 -8.59 -6.13 -1.82
C LEU A 189 -8.87 -7.33 -2.69
N THR A 190 -9.89 -8.16 -2.41
CA THR A 190 -10.19 -9.40 -3.13
C THR A 190 -11.40 -9.32 -4.07
N GLU A 191 -12.16 -8.23 -4.08
CA GLU A 191 -13.36 -8.07 -4.93
C GLU A 191 -13.08 -8.29 -6.42
N GLU A 192 -11.91 -7.89 -6.94
CA GLU A 192 -11.51 -8.17 -8.33
C GLU A 192 -11.22 -9.67 -8.62
N CYS A 193 -11.03 -10.51 -7.59
CA CYS A 193 -10.84 -11.95 -7.76
C CYS A 193 -12.17 -12.70 -7.96
N LEU A 194 -13.27 -12.21 -7.40
CA LEU A 194 -14.59 -12.86 -7.50
C LEU A 194 -15.17 -12.76 -8.91
N ASP A 195 -14.99 -11.61 -9.58
CA ASP A 195 -15.43 -11.41 -10.96
C ASP A 195 -14.67 -12.30 -11.98
N TYR A 196 -13.46 -12.75 -11.63
CA TYR A 196 -12.63 -13.63 -12.49
C TYR A 196 -13.04 -15.11 -12.40
N GLU A 197 -13.63 -15.54 -11.27
CA GLU A 197 -14.11 -16.91 -11.11
C GLU A 197 -15.50 -17.11 -11.76
N ASP A 198 -16.37 -16.10 -11.70
CA ASP A 198 -17.70 -16.12 -12.35
C ASP A 198 -17.64 -16.11 -13.89
N SER A 199 -16.60 -15.48 -14.45
CA SER A 199 -16.38 -15.43 -15.91
C SER A 199 -15.73 -16.70 -16.48
N ASN A 200 -15.06 -17.52 -15.66
CA ASN A 200 -14.47 -18.79 -16.09
C ASN A 200 -15.41 -19.99 -15.90
N THR A 201 -16.31 -19.94 -14.91
CA THR A 201 -17.32 -21.00 -14.67
C THR A 201 -18.46 -21.00 -15.70
N SER A 202 -18.65 -19.92 -16.44
CA SER A 202 -19.67 -19.80 -17.50
C SER A 202 -19.19 -20.27 -18.89
N SER A 203 -17.97 -20.82 -19.01
CA SER A 203 -17.39 -21.27 -20.29
C SER A 203 -17.20 -22.79 -20.42
N SER A 204 -17.65 -23.59 -19.45
CA SER A 204 -17.41 -25.05 -19.41
C SER A 204 -18.68 -25.91 -19.41
N SER A 205 -19.78 -25.45 -19.98
CA SER A 205 -20.95 -26.29 -20.28
C SER A 205 -21.35 -26.08 -21.72
N ASP A 206 -20.81 -26.91 -22.62
CA ASP A 206 -21.45 -27.33 -23.87
C ASP A 206 -20.48 -28.25 -24.62
N THR A 207 -20.68 -29.56 -24.47
CA THR A 207 -20.60 -30.62 -25.48
C THR A 207 -20.49 -31.95 -24.74
N ASP A 208 -21.58 -32.71 -24.74
CA ASP A 208 -21.59 -34.17 -24.90
C ASP A 208 -23.03 -34.63 -24.69
N ASP A 209 -23.81 -34.66 -25.78
CA ASP A 209 -25.01 -35.49 -25.91
C ASP A 209 -25.19 -35.81 -27.39
N ASP A 210 -24.44 -36.82 -27.87
CA ASP A 210 -24.76 -37.59 -29.06
C ASP A 210 -24.97 -39.05 -28.63
N ASN A 211 -26.24 -39.48 -28.60
CA ASN A 211 -26.64 -40.89 -28.77
C ASN A 211 -28.06 -40.97 -29.33
#